data_AF-A0A8H3WGB5-F1
#
_entry.id   AF-A0A8H3WGB5-F1
#
_cell.length_a   1.000
_cell.length_b   1.000
_cell.length_c   1.000
_cell.angle_alpha   90.00
_cell.angle_beta   90.00
_cell.angle_gamma   90.00
#
_symmetry.space_group_name_H-M   'P 1'
#
loop_
_entity.id
_entity.type
_entity.pdbx_description
1 polymer ?
#
loop_
_entity_poly.entity_id
_entity_poly.type
_entity_poly.pdbx_seq_one_letter_code
_entity_poly.pdbx_strand_id
1 'polypeptide(L)'
;MDNPPVVDIIRGYHDLFPYAHDFWFDHLTTSVCNSPEKDLGRLREKAMGMWNSFNKVVSEPEVAQSGPETLEKNADPQLARLFNFLGPAKEYYIFKNGESEGSRKLLRPLNAAEDPTRLSEAYLKYSSLLESLLNNNAALDAYKSSLTTTELREFKQRHAQGAFKCRWAGCTQGWFGFKSERERDDHERSHKPHFRCSDPDCLLVFDSKRALRNHKLQYHVKESDWVWRQGTNLEQDATPEQQAIGAYVSVPLGEPKFKQPWHTSPNFEIVRQNACELANKTQRRELVGILERMTQPMKDELKRDKKEPLEYHFRKKAIGDFRQLQDEEMAKRTAVCEPHDTRPAKVRKMIKNTARVERAEERIDSSLSEVIEIVKRRPELNPEAEGKWTDG
;
A
#
# COMPACT_ATOMS: atom_id res chain seq x y z
N MET A 1 -25.71 25.64 -0.48
CA MET A 1 -26.47 24.37 -0.57
C MET A 1 -26.69 23.92 0.84
N ASP A 2 -27.93 23.94 1.30
CA ASP A 2 -28.31 23.35 2.59
C ASP A 2 -27.90 21.88 2.60
N ASN A 3 -27.52 21.34 3.76
CA ASN A 3 -27.16 19.93 3.87
C ASN A 3 -28.28 19.09 3.24
N PRO A 4 -27.97 18.15 2.32
CA PRO A 4 -28.99 17.26 1.78
C PRO A 4 -29.68 16.60 2.97
N PRO A 5 -31.02 16.52 2.97
CA PRO A 5 -31.73 15.90 4.08
C PRO A 5 -31.17 14.49 4.25
N VAL A 6 -30.61 14.19 5.43
CA VAL A 6 -30.02 12.86 5.72
C VAL A 6 -31.02 11.73 5.40
N VAL A 7 -32.31 12.01 5.59
CA VAL A 7 -33.43 11.15 5.21
C VAL A 7 -33.41 10.79 3.71
N ASP A 8 -33.09 11.72 2.82
CA ASP A 8 -33.05 11.50 1.37
C ASP A 8 -31.83 10.67 0.95
N ILE A 9 -30.71 10.82 1.64
CA ILE A 9 -29.54 9.93 1.48
C ILE A 9 -29.92 8.51 1.88
N ILE A 10 -30.60 8.33 3.03
CA ILE A 10 -31.01 7.01 3.51
C ILE A 10 -31.99 6.34 2.52
N ARG A 11 -32.93 7.11 1.99
CA ARG A 11 -33.88 6.65 0.95
C ARG A 11 -33.22 6.36 -0.40
N GLY A 12 -31.98 6.80 -0.61
CA GLY A 12 -31.21 6.56 -1.83
C GLY A 12 -31.45 7.57 -2.95
N TYR A 13 -32.09 8.71 -2.68
CA TYR A 13 -32.31 9.76 -3.69
C TYR A 13 -31.00 10.39 -4.19
N HIS A 14 -29.91 10.19 -3.45
CA HIS A 14 -28.57 10.67 -3.81
C HIS A 14 -27.63 9.56 -4.29
N ASP A 15 -28.12 8.33 -4.56
CA ASP A 15 -27.26 7.20 -4.95
C ASP A 15 -26.64 7.36 -6.34
N LEU A 16 -27.26 8.20 -7.20
CA LEU A 16 -26.70 8.57 -8.50
C LEU A 16 -25.57 9.60 -8.37
N PHE A 17 -25.39 10.21 -7.21
CA PHE A 17 -24.47 11.34 -7.08
C PHE A 17 -23.00 10.98 -7.34
N PRO A 18 -22.46 9.84 -6.86
CA PRO A 18 -21.13 9.40 -7.27
C PRO A 18 -21.01 9.19 -8.79
N TYR A 19 -22.05 8.67 -9.44
CA TYR A 19 -22.07 8.49 -10.89
C TYR A 19 -21.97 9.84 -11.60
N ALA A 20 -22.82 10.77 -11.18
CA ALA A 20 -22.84 12.10 -11.73
C ALA A 20 -21.47 12.75 -11.56
N HIS A 21 -20.85 12.68 -10.38
CA HIS A 21 -19.52 13.22 -10.11
C HIS A 21 -18.44 12.68 -11.07
N ASP A 22 -18.39 11.37 -11.29
CA ASP A 22 -17.30 10.76 -12.06
C ASP A 22 -17.49 10.89 -13.58
N PHE A 23 -18.74 10.85 -14.05
CA PHE A 23 -19.05 10.67 -15.48
C PHE A 23 -19.74 11.85 -16.16
N TRP A 24 -20.19 12.89 -15.43
CA TRP A 24 -20.92 14.01 -16.06
C TRP A 24 -20.13 14.66 -17.21
N PHE A 25 -18.82 14.82 -17.04
CA PHE A 25 -17.95 15.45 -18.03
C PHE A 25 -17.84 14.58 -19.29
N ASP A 26 -17.73 13.26 -19.12
CA ASP A 26 -17.61 12.32 -20.22
C ASP A 26 -18.93 12.25 -21.01
N HIS A 27 -20.07 12.29 -20.32
CA HIS A 27 -21.40 12.41 -20.93
C HIS A 27 -21.58 13.71 -21.71
N LEU A 28 -21.13 14.83 -21.13
CA LEU A 28 -21.19 16.13 -21.78
C LEU A 28 -20.32 16.14 -23.05
N THR A 29 -19.09 15.64 -22.95
CA THR A 29 -18.16 15.52 -24.08
C THR A 29 -18.78 14.68 -25.19
N THR A 30 -19.29 13.49 -24.84
CA THR A 30 -19.96 12.58 -25.78
C THR A 30 -21.17 13.24 -26.44
N SER A 31 -21.99 13.95 -25.66
CA SER A 31 -23.18 14.64 -26.15
C SER A 31 -22.82 15.75 -27.15
N VAL A 32 -21.81 16.56 -26.83
CA VAL A 32 -21.33 17.64 -27.72
C VAL A 32 -20.76 17.07 -29.01
N CYS A 33 -19.97 16.00 -28.93
CA CYS A 33 -19.35 15.38 -30.10
C CYS A 33 -20.36 14.74 -31.05
N ASN A 34 -21.39 14.08 -30.49
CA ASN A 34 -22.41 13.37 -31.27
C ASN A 34 -23.57 14.27 -31.72
N SER A 35 -23.69 15.49 -31.19
CA SER A 35 -24.77 16.40 -31.57
C SER A 35 -24.52 17.02 -32.95
N PRO A 36 -25.56 17.14 -33.81
CA PRO A 36 -25.45 17.89 -35.05
C PRO A 36 -25.27 19.38 -34.74
N GLU A 37 -24.62 20.10 -35.65
CA GLU A 37 -24.22 21.50 -35.44
C GLU A 37 -25.40 22.44 -35.10
N LYS A 38 -26.56 22.20 -35.73
CA LYS A 38 -27.80 22.95 -35.47
C LYS A 38 -28.30 22.86 -34.02
N ASP A 39 -28.00 21.77 -33.30
CA ASP A 39 -28.47 21.55 -31.94
C ASP A 39 -27.48 22.05 -30.88
N LEU A 40 -26.26 22.40 -31.29
CA LEU A 40 -25.20 22.86 -30.40
C LEU A 40 -25.59 24.14 -29.67
N GLY A 41 -26.27 25.09 -30.30
CA GLY A 41 -26.69 26.33 -29.65
C GLY A 41 -27.57 26.07 -28.42
N ARG A 42 -28.58 25.20 -28.55
CA ARG A 42 -29.48 24.80 -27.47
C ARG A 42 -28.76 23.98 -26.39
N LEU A 43 -27.87 23.08 -26.79
CA LEU A 43 -27.07 22.30 -25.85
C LEU A 43 -26.15 23.23 -25.04
N ARG A 44 -25.59 24.27 -25.68
CA ARG A 44 -24.70 25.24 -25.05
C ARG A 44 -25.42 26.01 -23.98
N GLU A 45 -26.59 26.56 -24.31
CA GLU A 45 -27.41 27.32 -23.38
C GLU A 45 -27.75 26.49 -22.13
N LYS A 46 -28.17 25.24 -22.32
CA LYS A 46 -28.48 24.32 -21.21
C LYS A 46 -27.24 23.96 -20.40
N ALA A 47 -26.14 23.63 -21.07
CA ALA A 47 -24.88 23.27 -20.41
C ALA A 47 -24.32 24.45 -19.59
N MET A 48 -24.37 25.66 -20.14
CA MET A 48 -23.97 26.89 -19.45
C MET A 48 -24.88 27.20 -18.26
N GLY A 49 -26.20 27.05 -18.40
CA GLY A 49 -27.14 27.25 -17.29
C GLY A 49 -26.89 26.27 -16.13
N MET A 50 -26.69 25.00 -16.46
CA MET A 50 -26.30 23.97 -15.49
C MET A 50 -24.95 24.28 -14.86
N TRP A 51 -23.95 24.65 -15.67
CA TRP A 51 -22.61 24.98 -15.21
C TRP A 51 -22.59 26.17 -14.26
N ASN A 52 -23.29 27.25 -14.59
CA ASN A 52 -23.42 28.43 -13.73
C ASN A 52 -24.04 28.10 -12.36
N SER A 53 -24.84 27.03 -12.28
CA SER A 53 -25.41 26.55 -11.01
C SER A 53 -24.40 25.78 -10.15
N PHE A 54 -23.42 25.13 -10.77
CA PHE A 54 -22.37 24.35 -10.10
C PHE A 54 -21.06 25.11 -9.92
N ASN A 55 -20.86 26.20 -10.65
CA ASN A 55 -19.64 26.98 -10.58
C ASN A 55 -19.44 27.52 -9.17
N LYS A 56 -18.22 27.38 -8.65
CA LYS A 56 -17.81 28.29 -7.58
C LYS A 56 -17.71 29.65 -8.25
N VAL A 57 -18.36 30.65 -7.66
CA VAL A 57 -18.26 32.02 -8.16
C VAL A 57 -16.77 32.32 -8.24
N VAL A 58 -16.25 32.39 -9.47
CA VAL A 58 -14.87 32.77 -9.71
C VAL A 58 -14.82 34.21 -9.24
N SER A 59 -14.21 34.45 -8.08
CA SER A 59 -13.72 35.78 -7.75
C SER A 59 -13.02 36.30 -9.00
N GLU A 60 -13.44 37.45 -9.52
CA GLU A 60 -13.03 37.96 -10.83
C GLU A 60 -11.56 37.62 -11.09
N PRO A 61 -11.25 36.90 -12.17
CA PRO A 61 -9.88 36.46 -12.41
C PRO A 61 -9.00 37.69 -12.48
N GLU A 62 -8.09 37.86 -11.51
CA GLU A 62 -6.94 38.73 -11.69
C GLU A 62 -6.29 38.32 -13.00
N VAL A 63 -6.30 39.27 -13.94
CA VAL A 63 -6.02 39.06 -15.36
C VAL A 63 -4.56 38.63 -15.56
N ALA A 64 -4.30 37.34 -15.34
CA ALA A 64 -3.06 36.70 -15.75
C ALA A 64 -3.20 36.29 -17.22
N GLN A 65 -2.92 37.22 -18.13
CA GLN A 65 -2.96 37.05 -19.60
C GLN A 65 -1.89 36.10 -20.17
N SER A 66 -1.32 35.20 -19.37
CA SER A 66 -0.31 34.23 -19.81
C SER A 66 -0.78 32.80 -19.53
N GLY A 67 -1.87 32.40 -20.19
CA GLY A 67 -2.41 31.03 -20.17
C GLY A 67 -1.96 30.20 -21.40
N PRO A 68 -2.01 28.86 -21.30
CA PRO A 68 -1.22 27.91 -22.09
C PRO A 68 -1.75 27.68 -23.52
N GLU A 69 -1.19 28.39 -24.48
CA GLU A 69 -1.43 28.19 -25.92
C GLU A 69 -0.97 26.79 -26.43
N THR A 70 -0.17 26.07 -25.63
CA THR A 70 0.41 24.76 -25.96
C THR A 70 -0.58 23.61 -25.91
N LEU A 71 -1.65 23.70 -25.10
CA LEU A 71 -2.60 22.59 -24.92
C LEU A 71 -3.55 22.42 -26.12
N GLU A 72 -3.78 23.47 -26.90
CA GLU A 72 -4.71 23.45 -28.03
C GLU A 72 -4.12 22.81 -29.29
N LYS A 73 -2.79 22.84 -29.47
CA LYS A 73 -2.15 22.34 -30.68
C LYS A 73 -2.10 20.80 -30.76
N ASN A 74 -2.27 20.11 -29.64
CA ASN A 74 -2.19 18.65 -29.55
C ASN A 74 -3.49 17.98 -29.06
N ALA A 75 -4.56 18.75 -28.84
CA ALA A 75 -5.81 18.19 -28.33
C ALA A 75 -6.52 17.35 -29.41
N ASP A 76 -7.17 16.27 -28.98
CA ASP A 76 -8.13 15.52 -29.79
C ASP A 76 -9.14 16.51 -30.43
N PRO A 77 -9.42 16.43 -31.75
CA PRO A 77 -10.44 17.27 -32.39
C PRO A 77 -11.78 17.33 -31.64
N GLN A 78 -12.15 16.26 -30.95
CA GLN A 78 -13.34 16.20 -30.10
C GLN A 78 -13.23 17.12 -28.86
N LEU A 79 -12.07 17.12 -28.21
CA LEU A 79 -11.79 18.01 -27.07
C LEU A 79 -11.66 19.47 -27.52
N ALA A 80 -11.06 19.73 -28.69
CA ALA A 80 -11.00 21.06 -29.26
C ALA A 80 -12.41 21.64 -29.49
N ARG A 81 -13.33 20.81 -30.03
CA ARG A 81 -14.74 21.19 -30.20
C ARG A 81 -15.41 21.48 -28.86
N LEU A 82 -15.16 20.70 -27.81
CA LEU A 82 -15.70 20.94 -26.47
C LEU A 82 -15.13 22.21 -25.81
N PHE A 83 -13.82 22.45 -25.91
CA PHE A 83 -13.17 23.61 -25.29
C PHE A 83 -13.61 24.92 -25.93
N ASN A 84 -13.81 24.93 -27.25
CA ASN A 84 -14.42 26.07 -27.95
C ASN A 84 -15.88 26.28 -27.55
N PHE A 85 -16.55 25.23 -27.08
CA PHE A 85 -17.95 25.24 -26.72
C PHE A 85 -18.20 25.74 -25.29
N LEU A 86 -17.34 25.34 -24.34
CA LEU A 86 -17.48 25.59 -22.90
C LEU A 86 -16.11 25.88 -22.26
N GLY A 87 -15.74 27.16 -22.15
CA GLY A 87 -14.48 27.58 -21.50
C GLY A 87 -14.23 26.91 -20.13
N PRO A 88 -15.23 26.84 -19.24
CA PRO A 88 -15.05 26.19 -17.95
C PRO A 88 -14.91 24.65 -17.98
N ALA A 89 -15.35 24.00 -19.06
CA ALA A 89 -15.12 22.57 -19.26
C ALA A 89 -13.62 22.29 -19.46
N LYS A 90 -12.86 23.24 -20.02
CA LYS A 90 -11.40 23.17 -20.12
C LYS A 90 -10.75 23.16 -18.74
N GLU A 91 -11.17 24.05 -17.85
CA GLU A 91 -10.66 24.12 -16.47
C GLU A 91 -10.93 22.82 -15.71
N TYR A 92 -12.16 22.29 -15.80
CA TYR A 92 -12.48 21.01 -15.17
C TYR A 92 -11.71 19.83 -15.77
N TYR A 93 -11.50 19.83 -17.10
CA TYR A 93 -10.70 18.80 -17.75
C TYR A 93 -9.25 18.80 -17.25
N ILE A 94 -8.65 20.00 -17.13
CA ILE A 94 -7.30 20.18 -16.58
C ILE A 94 -7.26 19.71 -15.13
N PHE A 95 -8.25 20.08 -14.32
CA PHE A 95 -8.37 19.60 -12.94
C PHE A 95 -8.46 18.06 -12.86
N LYS A 96 -9.35 17.44 -13.64
CA LYS A 96 -9.59 15.98 -13.61
C LYS A 96 -8.39 15.17 -14.09
N ASN A 97 -7.68 15.64 -15.11
CA ASN A 97 -6.57 14.89 -15.72
C ASN A 97 -5.19 15.31 -15.22
N GLY A 98 -5.09 16.43 -14.50
CA GLY A 98 -3.84 17.10 -14.20
C GLY A 98 -3.18 17.68 -15.45
N GLU A 99 -2.25 18.62 -15.26
CA GLU A 99 -1.29 19.02 -16.28
C GLU A 99 -0.37 17.83 -16.58
N SER A 100 -0.78 16.98 -17.51
CA SER A 100 -0.04 15.77 -17.87
C SER A 100 0.98 16.09 -18.98
N GLU A 101 1.94 16.96 -18.69
CA GLU A 101 3.14 17.08 -19.52
C GLU A 101 4.13 15.99 -19.12
N GLY A 102 3.90 14.79 -19.67
CA GLY A 102 4.89 13.73 -19.70
C GLY A 102 4.99 12.87 -18.44
N SER A 103 4.83 11.56 -18.63
CA SER A 103 5.22 10.50 -17.69
C SER A 103 4.30 10.28 -16.48
N ARG A 104 3.36 9.36 -16.69
CA ARG A 104 2.47 8.69 -15.71
C ARG A 104 1.43 9.64 -15.10
N LYS A 105 0.15 9.33 -15.35
CA LYS A 105 -0.98 9.89 -14.59
C LYS A 105 -0.79 9.53 -13.12
N LEU A 106 -0.08 10.38 -12.39
CA LEU A 106 -0.01 10.28 -10.94
C LEU A 106 -1.42 10.54 -10.45
N LEU A 107 -2.03 9.51 -9.87
CA LEU A 107 -3.27 9.69 -9.12
C LEU A 107 -3.00 10.80 -8.09
N ARG A 108 -3.96 11.69 -7.91
CA ARG A 108 -3.88 12.78 -6.93
C ARG A 108 -5.05 12.64 -5.96
N PRO A 109 -4.89 12.96 -4.67
CA PRO A 109 -6.03 13.11 -3.77
C PRO A 109 -7.00 14.13 -4.36
N LEU A 110 -8.30 13.84 -4.28
CA LEU A 110 -9.35 14.75 -4.73
C LEU A 110 -9.32 16.01 -3.87
N ASN A 111 -8.89 17.12 -4.47
CA ASN A 111 -8.83 18.41 -3.78
C ASN A 111 -10.04 19.27 -4.19
N ALA A 112 -11.05 19.33 -3.32
CA ALA A 112 -12.21 20.16 -3.58
C ALA A 112 -11.89 21.66 -3.63
N ALA A 113 -10.74 22.15 -3.16
CA ALA A 113 -10.37 23.55 -3.32
C ALA A 113 -9.93 23.89 -4.75
N GLU A 114 -9.33 22.93 -5.46
CA GLU A 114 -8.84 23.08 -6.84
C GLU A 114 -9.93 22.80 -7.89
N ASP A 115 -11.02 22.14 -7.52
CA ASP A 115 -12.14 21.90 -8.43
C ASP A 115 -12.82 23.24 -8.80
N PRO A 116 -12.89 23.63 -10.09
CA PRO A 116 -13.61 24.84 -10.50
C PRO A 116 -15.11 24.76 -10.21
N THR A 117 -15.65 23.55 -9.99
CA THR A 117 -17.04 23.31 -9.63
C THR A 117 -17.23 23.06 -8.14
N ARG A 118 -18.48 23.11 -7.71
CA ARG A 118 -18.95 22.66 -6.39
C ARG A 118 -19.16 21.13 -6.33
N LEU A 119 -18.91 20.39 -7.41
CA LEU A 119 -19.21 18.95 -7.47
C LEU A 119 -18.31 18.14 -6.55
N SER A 120 -16.99 18.37 -6.53
CA SER A 120 -16.09 17.65 -5.61
C SER A 120 -16.41 17.97 -4.16
N GLU A 121 -16.73 19.23 -3.85
CA GLU A 121 -17.12 19.63 -2.49
C GLU A 121 -18.40 18.90 -2.04
N ALA A 122 -19.43 18.94 -2.88
CA ALA A 122 -20.68 18.23 -2.60
C ALA A 122 -20.45 16.72 -2.51
N TYR A 123 -19.60 16.13 -3.37
CA TYR A 123 -19.24 14.71 -3.35
C TYR A 123 -18.53 14.30 -2.05
N LEU A 124 -17.55 15.08 -1.60
CA LEU A 124 -16.88 14.83 -0.33
C LEU A 124 -17.83 14.96 0.85
N LYS A 125 -18.75 15.93 0.83
CA LYS A 125 -19.80 16.06 1.87
C LYS A 125 -20.74 14.86 1.88
N TYR A 126 -21.25 14.44 0.71
CA TYR A 126 -22.08 13.24 0.59
C TYR A 126 -21.36 12.00 1.10
N SER A 127 -20.10 11.80 0.68
CA SER A 127 -19.30 10.64 1.08
C SER A 127 -19.04 10.62 2.59
N SER A 128 -18.67 11.76 3.17
CA SER A 128 -18.48 11.91 4.62
C SER A 128 -19.76 11.62 5.41
N LEU A 129 -20.91 12.14 4.95
CA LEU A 129 -22.20 11.85 5.56
C LEU A 129 -22.55 10.36 5.46
N LEU A 130 -22.35 9.75 4.30
CA LEU A 130 -22.61 8.33 4.07
C LEU A 130 -21.75 7.45 5.00
N GLU A 131 -20.45 7.73 5.10
CA GLU A 131 -19.53 7.03 5.99
C GLU A 131 -19.93 7.19 7.46
N SER A 132 -20.28 8.41 7.88
CA SER A 132 -20.76 8.71 9.24
C SER A 132 -22.03 7.92 9.59
N LEU A 133 -23.00 7.88 8.68
CA LEU A 133 -24.25 7.13 8.87
C LEU A 133 -24.03 5.62 9.02
N LEU A 134 -23.00 5.07 8.36
CA LEU A 134 -22.69 3.64 8.43
C LEU A 134 -21.85 3.27 9.64
N ASN A 135 -20.92 4.14 10.05
CA ASN A 135 -20.06 3.90 11.21
C ASN A 135 -20.74 4.23 12.54
N ASN A 136 -21.69 5.15 12.57
CA ASN A 136 -22.30 5.63 13.80
C ASN A 136 -23.79 5.26 13.88
N ASN A 137 -24.09 4.17 14.59
CA ASN A 137 -25.48 3.76 14.83
C ASN A 137 -26.29 4.83 15.60
N ALA A 138 -25.65 5.64 16.46
CA ALA A 138 -26.34 6.71 17.18
C ALA A 138 -26.80 7.84 16.23
N ALA A 139 -26.06 8.09 15.15
CA ALA A 139 -26.49 9.04 14.13
C ALA A 139 -27.77 8.57 13.43
N LEU A 140 -27.88 7.27 13.12
CA LEU A 140 -29.12 6.70 12.56
C LEU A 140 -30.29 6.73 13.55
N ASP A 141 -30.00 6.55 14.83
CA ASP A 141 -31.03 6.54 15.88
C ASP A 141 -31.78 7.89 15.98
N ALA A 142 -31.08 9.00 15.72
CA ALA A 142 -31.68 10.33 15.68
C ALA A 142 -32.77 10.48 14.59
N TYR A 143 -32.77 9.62 13.56
CA TYR A 143 -33.71 9.68 12.44
C TYR A 143 -34.77 8.57 12.48
N LYS A 144 -34.80 7.74 13.52
CA LYS A 144 -35.81 6.67 13.69
C LYS A 144 -37.26 7.17 13.74
N SER A 145 -37.50 8.42 14.09
CA SER A 145 -38.85 9.01 14.07
C SER A 145 -39.37 9.29 12.66
N SER A 146 -38.47 9.50 11.69
CA SER A 146 -38.80 9.87 10.31
C SER A 146 -38.62 8.73 9.32
N LEU A 147 -38.06 7.59 9.77
CA LEU A 147 -37.66 6.46 8.93
C LEU A 147 -38.13 5.14 9.54
N THR A 148 -38.56 4.24 8.68
CA THR A 148 -38.92 2.88 9.07
C THR A 148 -37.67 2.03 9.29
N THR A 149 -37.78 0.99 10.13
CA THR A 149 -36.71 0.00 10.33
C THR A 149 -36.31 -0.69 9.02
N THR A 150 -37.24 -0.81 8.07
CA THR A 150 -36.98 -1.38 6.74
C THR A 150 -36.10 -0.46 5.91
N GLU A 151 -36.40 0.84 5.82
CA GLU A 151 -35.57 1.81 5.09
C GLU A 151 -34.12 1.83 5.62
N LEU A 152 -33.95 1.83 6.95
CA LEU A 152 -32.62 1.82 7.57
C LEU A 152 -31.82 0.55 7.25
N ARG A 153 -32.50 -0.61 7.23
CA ARG A 153 -31.90 -1.90 6.88
C ARG A 153 -31.51 -1.95 5.41
N GLU A 154 -32.38 -1.49 4.51
CA GLU A 154 -32.12 -1.40 3.08
C GLU A 154 -30.95 -0.46 2.77
N PHE A 155 -30.90 0.70 3.41
CA PHE A 155 -29.77 1.63 3.33
C PHE A 155 -28.45 0.95 3.70
N LYS A 156 -28.39 0.30 4.87
CA LYS A 156 -27.18 -0.43 5.30
C LYS A 156 -26.81 -1.51 4.29
N GLN A 157 -27.77 -2.30 3.82
CA GLN A 157 -27.51 -3.37 2.86
C GLN A 157 -26.96 -2.82 1.52
N ARG A 158 -27.52 -1.71 1.04
CA ARG A 158 -27.14 -1.10 -0.25
C ARG A 158 -25.72 -0.55 -0.22
N HIS A 159 -25.31 0.07 0.89
CA HIS A 159 -24.01 0.76 0.98
C HIS A 159 -22.91 -0.01 1.72
N ALA A 160 -23.23 -1.11 2.43
CA ALA A 160 -22.25 -1.84 3.25
C ALA A 160 -21.02 -2.37 2.51
N GLN A 161 -21.10 -2.58 1.19
CA GLN A 161 -19.97 -3.14 0.43
C GLN A 161 -19.05 -2.10 -0.21
N GLY A 162 -19.46 -0.83 -0.28
CA GLY A 162 -18.78 0.16 -1.13
C GLY A 162 -18.93 1.61 -0.69
N ALA A 163 -19.32 1.86 0.54
CA ALA A 163 -19.50 3.22 1.05
C ALA A 163 -18.17 3.98 1.21
N PHE A 164 -17.11 3.26 1.59
CA PHE A 164 -15.80 3.87 1.81
C PHE A 164 -15.08 3.95 0.48
N LYS A 165 -15.14 5.09 -0.20
CA LYS A 165 -14.59 5.24 -1.55
C LYS A 165 -13.15 5.74 -1.51
N CYS A 166 -12.32 5.29 -2.45
CA CYS A 166 -10.97 5.86 -2.57
C CYS A 166 -11.06 7.35 -2.92
N ARG A 167 -10.34 8.19 -2.17
CA ARG A 167 -10.32 9.65 -2.35
C ARG A 167 -9.36 10.12 -3.44
N TRP A 168 -8.71 9.22 -4.17
CA TRP A 168 -7.76 9.58 -5.22
C TRP A 168 -8.47 9.64 -6.59
N ALA A 169 -8.41 10.80 -7.23
CA ALA A 169 -9.02 11.06 -8.52
C ALA A 169 -8.51 10.07 -9.58
N GLY A 170 -9.44 9.45 -10.32
CA GLY A 170 -9.12 8.45 -11.35
C GLY A 170 -8.85 7.05 -10.82
N CYS A 171 -8.94 6.80 -9.51
CA CYS A 171 -8.84 5.45 -8.97
C CYS A 171 -10.11 4.65 -9.26
N THR A 172 -9.98 3.42 -9.76
CA THR A 172 -11.11 2.51 -9.99
C THR A 172 -11.85 2.15 -8.69
N GLN A 173 -11.15 2.10 -7.56
CA GLN A 173 -11.76 1.90 -6.24
C GLN A 173 -12.46 3.16 -5.70
N GLY A 174 -12.31 4.31 -6.37
CA GLY A 174 -13.16 5.48 -6.13
C GLY A 174 -14.61 5.19 -6.51
N TRP A 175 -14.84 4.34 -7.51
CA TRP A 175 -16.18 3.94 -7.95
C TRP A 175 -16.78 2.84 -7.07
N PHE A 176 -16.04 1.72 -6.92
CA PHE A 176 -16.53 0.52 -6.24
C PHE A 176 -16.56 0.66 -4.71
N GLY A 177 -15.60 1.39 -4.15
CA GLY A 177 -15.42 1.53 -2.72
C GLY A 177 -15.01 0.25 -1.99
N PHE A 178 -15.00 0.35 -0.67
CA PHE A 178 -14.57 -0.67 0.28
C PHE A 178 -15.65 -0.90 1.33
N LYS A 179 -15.51 -2.01 2.08
CA LYS A 179 -16.45 -2.38 3.15
C LYS A 179 -16.16 -1.68 4.46
N SER A 180 -14.93 -1.19 4.61
CA SER A 180 -14.48 -0.49 5.83
C SER A 180 -13.52 0.64 5.50
N GLU A 181 -13.45 1.61 6.42
CA GLU A 181 -12.47 2.69 6.40
C GLU A 181 -11.04 2.16 6.38
N ARG A 182 -10.74 1.10 7.15
CA ARG A 182 -9.41 0.48 7.20
C ARG A 182 -8.98 -0.06 5.83
N GLU A 183 -9.86 -0.75 5.11
CA GLU A 183 -9.58 -1.24 3.75
C GLU A 183 -9.31 -0.09 2.77
N ARG A 184 -10.08 1.00 2.86
CA ARG A 184 -9.84 2.22 2.07
C ARG A 184 -8.47 2.81 2.38
N ASP A 185 -8.14 3.00 3.65
CA ASP A 185 -6.88 3.64 4.06
C ASP A 185 -5.67 2.78 3.67
N ASP A 186 -5.76 1.45 3.79
CA ASP A 186 -4.75 0.50 3.31
C ASP A 186 -4.53 0.63 1.80
N HIS A 187 -5.61 0.74 1.03
CA HIS A 187 -5.54 0.97 -0.39
C HIS A 187 -4.96 2.34 -0.75
N GLU A 188 -5.37 3.42 -0.09
CA GLU A 188 -4.88 4.77 -0.38
C GLU A 188 -3.38 4.93 -0.08
N ARG A 189 -2.83 4.15 0.87
CA ARG A 189 -1.38 4.06 1.07
C ARG A 189 -0.65 3.56 -0.17
N SER A 190 -1.30 2.73 -1.01
CA SER A 190 -0.72 2.24 -2.27
C SER A 190 -0.60 3.32 -3.35
N HIS A 191 -1.40 4.40 -3.27
CA HIS A 191 -1.34 5.51 -4.21
C HIS A 191 -0.19 6.48 -3.95
N LYS A 192 0.30 6.56 -2.70
CA LYS A 192 1.44 7.40 -2.39
C LYS A 192 2.64 6.93 -3.22
N PRO A 193 3.35 7.83 -3.93
CA PRO A 193 4.50 7.44 -4.72
C PRO A 193 5.52 6.79 -3.80
N HIS A 194 5.82 5.52 -4.07
CA HIS A 194 6.81 4.81 -3.30
C HIS A 194 8.20 5.23 -3.80
N PHE A 195 9.06 5.64 -2.86
CA PHE A 195 10.46 5.93 -3.13
C PHE A 195 11.18 4.61 -3.36
N ARG A 196 11.61 4.32 -4.59
CA ARG A 196 12.40 3.13 -4.89
C ARG A 196 13.86 3.36 -4.50
N CYS A 197 14.53 2.31 -4.04
CA CYS A 197 15.99 2.37 -3.97
C CYS A 197 16.58 2.57 -5.37
N SER A 198 17.65 3.35 -5.45
CA SER A 198 18.36 3.60 -6.71
C SER A 198 19.43 2.55 -7.01
N ASP A 199 19.70 1.66 -6.06
CA ASP A 199 20.59 0.53 -6.26
C ASP A 199 19.90 -0.50 -7.17
N PRO A 200 20.51 -0.92 -8.29
CA PRO A 200 19.85 -1.76 -9.29
C PRO A 200 19.48 -3.16 -8.76
N ASP A 201 20.19 -3.66 -7.75
CA ASP A 201 19.93 -4.97 -7.15
C ASP A 201 18.93 -4.88 -5.98
N CYS A 202 18.49 -3.66 -5.63
CA CYS A 202 17.58 -3.44 -4.52
C CYS A 202 16.14 -3.18 -4.98
N LEU A 203 15.28 -4.17 -4.78
CA LEU A 203 13.86 -4.11 -5.14
C LEU A 203 12.97 -3.42 -4.09
N LEU A 204 13.55 -2.90 -3.00
CA LEU A 204 12.77 -2.31 -1.91
C LEU A 204 12.21 -0.94 -2.28
N VAL A 205 10.96 -0.72 -1.88
CA VAL A 205 10.21 0.52 -2.09
C VAL A 205 9.73 1.05 -0.74
N PHE A 206 9.75 2.38 -0.59
CA PHE A 206 9.53 3.03 0.69
C PHE A 206 8.40 4.03 0.60
N ASP A 207 7.61 4.13 1.66
CA ASP A 207 6.51 5.10 1.80
C ASP A 207 7.01 6.55 2.04
N SER A 208 8.29 6.72 2.36
CA SER A 208 8.89 8.00 2.69
C SER A 208 10.36 8.11 2.27
N LYS A 209 10.79 9.34 1.94
CA LYS A 209 12.21 9.64 1.66
C LYS A 209 13.11 9.29 2.86
N ARG A 210 12.59 9.43 4.08
CA ARG A 210 13.32 9.09 5.32
C ARG A 210 13.58 7.59 5.42
N ALA A 211 12.57 6.76 5.18
CA ALA A 211 12.73 5.31 5.16
C ALA A 211 13.70 4.87 4.05
N LEU A 212 13.59 5.45 2.85
CA LEU A 212 14.57 5.22 1.77
C LEU A 212 16.00 5.62 2.18
N ARG A 213 16.18 6.79 2.80
CA ARG A 213 17.51 7.26 3.24
C ARG A 213 18.10 6.32 4.29
N ASN A 214 17.32 5.95 5.29
CA ASN A 214 17.75 5.02 6.33
C ASN A 214 18.12 3.66 5.73
N HIS A 215 17.32 3.17 4.78
CA HIS A 215 17.65 1.95 4.05
C HIS A 215 18.97 2.07 3.27
N LYS A 216 19.17 3.17 2.54
CA LYS A 216 20.45 3.43 1.86
C LYS A 216 21.63 3.46 2.84
N LEU A 217 21.46 4.11 3.99
CA LEU A 217 22.48 4.18 5.03
C LEU A 217 22.80 2.82 5.66
N GLN A 218 21.82 1.92 5.75
CA GLN A 218 22.01 0.63 6.41
C GLN A 218 22.50 -0.47 5.47
N TYR A 219 22.12 -0.42 4.20
CA TYR A 219 22.31 -1.55 3.27
C TYR A 219 23.15 -1.21 2.05
N HIS A 220 23.34 0.09 1.74
CA HIS A 220 24.05 0.55 0.53
C HIS A 220 25.24 1.46 0.84
N VAL A 221 25.62 1.62 2.12
CA VAL A 221 26.84 2.33 2.49
C VAL A 221 28.02 1.45 2.10
N LYS A 222 28.74 1.87 1.07
CA LYS A 222 29.97 1.20 0.67
C LYS A 222 31.05 1.49 1.70
N GLU A 223 31.99 0.56 1.86
CA GLU A 223 33.13 0.71 2.77
C GLU A 223 33.98 1.95 2.47
N SER A 224 33.92 2.46 1.24
CA SER A 224 34.53 3.72 0.81
C SER A 224 33.83 4.99 1.31
N ASP A 225 32.57 4.92 1.74
CA ASP A 225 31.77 6.07 2.18
C ASP A 225 31.92 6.34 3.70
N TRP A 226 32.76 5.55 4.38
CA TRP A 226 33.06 5.74 5.79
C TRP A 226 33.99 6.94 5.94
N VAL A 227 33.42 8.06 6.40
CA VAL A 227 34.22 9.22 6.80
C VAL A 227 34.76 8.96 8.21
N TRP A 228 36.05 8.67 8.29
CA TRP A 228 36.78 8.63 9.55
C TRP A 228 36.72 10.01 10.20
N ARG A 229 35.95 10.17 11.28
CA ARG A 229 36.06 11.35 12.14
C ARG A 229 37.14 11.10 13.18
N GLN A 230 38.05 12.05 13.31
CA GLN A 230 38.93 12.14 14.47
C GLN A 230 38.03 12.37 15.70
N GLY A 231 37.95 11.38 16.58
CA GLY A 231 37.21 11.50 17.83
C GLY A 231 37.90 12.54 18.72
N THR A 232 37.27 13.70 18.95
CA THR A 232 37.83 14.74 19.82
C THR A 232 37.63 14.45 21.32
N ASN A 233 37.06 13.30 21.67
CA ASN A 233 36.91 12.83 23.06
C ASN A 233 37.66 11.50 23.21
N LEU A 234 38.99 11.58 23.33
CA LEU A 234 39.76 10.52 23.96
C LEU A 234 39.54 10.66 25.47
N GLU A 235 38.97 9.63 26.09
CA GLU A 235 38.94 9.51 27.55
C GLU A 235 40.38 9.65 28.10
N GLN A 236 40.52 10.29 29.27
CA GLN A 236 41.81 10.69 29.86
C GLN A 236 42.76 9.52 30.18
N ASP A 237 42.33 8.28 29.99
CA ASP A 237 43.08 7.06 30.29
C ASP A 237 43.64 6.34 29.04
N ALA A 238 43.63 6.98 27.86
CA ALA A 238 44.22 6.39 26.66
C ALA A 238 45.75 6.27 26.76
N THR A 239 46.27 5.07 26.49
CA THR A 239 47.72 4.76 26.56
C THR A 239 48.53 5.59 25.54
N PRO A 240 49.83 5.85 25.80
CA PRO A 240 50.68 6.65 24.89
C PRO A 240 50.75 6.10 23.45
N GLU A 241 50.63 4.78 23.27
CA GLU A 241 50.59 4.13 21.96
C GLU A 241 49.26 4.39 21.21
N GLN A 242 48.14 4.53 21.93
CA GLN A 242 46.83 4.92 21.36
C GLN A 242 46.77 6.41 20.99
N GLN A 243 47.60 7.25 21.60
CA GLN A 243 47.74 8.67 21.24
C GLN A 243 48.67 8.89 20.04
N ALA A 244 49.71 8.06 19.89
CA ALA A 244 50.67 8.16 18.79
C ALA A 244 50.11 7.69 17.44
N ILE A 245 49.21 6.72 17.45
CA ILE A 245 48.45 6.28 16.29
C ILE A 245 47.11 7.01 16.36
N GLY A 246 47.01 8.22 15.81
CA GLY A 246 45.79 9.05 15.91
C GLY A 246 44.54 8.20 15.73
N ALA A 247 43.80 7.98 16.83
CA ALA A 247 42.78 6.95 16.91
C ALA A 247 41.61 7.31 16.00
N TYR A 248 41.69 6.87 14.75
CA TYR A 248 40.57 6.89 13.82
C TYR A 248 39.61 5.80 14.28
N VAL A 249 38.62 6.19 15.09
CA VAL A 249 37.50 5.31 15.40
C VAL A 249 36.60 5.28 14.17
N SER A 250 36.35 4.09 13.62
CA SER A 250 35.30 3.89 12.63
C SER A 250 33.96 4.12 13.33
N VAL A 251 33.45 5.34 13.30
CA VAL A 251 32.11 5.64 13.81
C VAL A 251 31.15 5.40 12.65
N PRO A 252 30.23 4.42 12.72
CA PRO A 252 29.16 4.31 11.74
C PRO A 252 28.42 5.64 11.67
N LEU A 253 28.12 6.14 10.46
CA LEU A 253 27.23 7.29 10.27
C LEU A 253 25.80 6.90 10.69
N GLY A 254 25.57 6.91 12.00
CA GLY A 254 24.35 6.51 12.66
C GLY A 254 24.51 5.15 13.36
N GLU A 255 24.75 5.16 14.66
CA GLU A 255 24.25 4.06 15.49
C GLU A 255 22.74 3.93 15.22
N PRO A 256 22.23 2.73 14.88
CA PRO A 256 20.79 2.53 14.75
C PRO A 256 20.18 2.68 16.14
N LYS A 257 19.74 3.89 16.49
CA LYS A 257 18.86 4.13 17.63
C LYS A 257 17.46 3.60 17.30
N PHE A 258 17.33 2.29 17.26
CA PHE A 258 16.03 1.64 17.34
C PHE A 258 15.75 1.32 18.80
N LYS A 259 14.81 2.06 19.41
CA LYS A 259 14.17 1.69 20.68
C LYS A 259 13.00 0.71 20.48
N GLN A 260 12.76 0.23 19.27
CA GLN A 260 11.75 -0.79 18.97
C GLN A 260 12.38 -1.93 18.15
N PRO A 261 12.03 -3.20 18.41
CA PRO A 261 12.73 -4.31 17.81
C PRO A 261 12.30 -4.49 16.34
N TRP A 262 13.25 -4.96 15.53
CA TRP A 262 13.27 -4.97 14.06
C TRP A 262 12.29 -5.92 13.36
N HIS A 263 11.31 -6.51 14.05
CA HIS A 263 10.47 -7.61 13.56
C HIS A 263 9.09 -7.21 12.97
N THR A 264 8.78 -5.92 12.79
CA THR A 264 7.42 -5.47 12.44
C THR A 264 7.12 -5.30 10.95
N SER A 265 7.95 -5.83 10.04
CA SER A 265 7.64 -5.82 8.60
C SER A 265 6.77 -7.04 8.22
N PRO A 266 5.64 -6.86 7.50
CA PRO A 266 4.71 -7.94 7.14
C PRO A 266 5.36 -9.12 6.39
N ASN A 267 6.42 -8.85 5.63
CA ASN A 267 7.13 -9.88 4.87
C ASN A 267 8.05 -10.75 5.74
N PHE A 268 8.52 -10.22 6.89
CA PHE A 268 9.37 -10.97 7.81
C PHE A 268 8.58 -11.98 8.62
N GLU A 269 7.30 -11.74 8.88
CA GLU A 269 6.45 -12.71 9.59
C GLU A 269 6.25 -13.98 8.77
N ILE A 270 6.10 -13.85 7.45
CA ILE A 270 6.01 -15.00 6.52
C ILE A 270 7.34 -15.78 6.53
N VAL A 271 8.47 -15.08 6.45
CA VAL A 271 9.81 -15.72 6.51
C VAL A 271 10.01 -16.42 7.86
N ARG A 272 9.56 -15.81 8.95
CA ARG A 272 9.63 -16.38 10.31
C ARG A 272 8.76 -17.62 10.42
N GLN A 273 7.52 -17.56 9.98
CA GLN A 273 6.58 -18.70 10.01
C GLN A 273 7.10 -19.87 9.17
N ASN A 274 7.63 -19.59 7.97
CA ASN A 274 8.25 -20.61 7.12
C ASN A 274 9.49 -21.24 7.78
N ALA A 275 10.34 -20.45 8.44
CA ALA A 275 11.49 -20.96 9.18
C ALA A 275 11.05 -21.87 10.34
N CYS A 276 10.02 -21.49 11.10
CA CYS A 276 9.44 -22.31 12.17
C CYS A 276 8.85 -23.62 11.64
N GLU A 277 8.08 -23.57 10.55
CA GLU A 277 7.53 -24.78 9.93
C GLU A 277 8.62 -25.73 9.43
N LEU A 278 9.66 -25.17 8.83
CA LEU A 278 10.79 -25.95 8.31
C LEU A 278 11.58 -26.61 9.43
N ALA A 279 11.80 -25.89 10.54
CA ALA A 279 12.41 -26.43 11.75
C ALA A 279 11.60 -27.61 12.31
N ASN A 280 10.28 -27.45 12.44
CA ASN A 280 9.38 -28.47 12.96
C ASN A 280 9.30 -29.74 12.09
N LYS A 281 9.47 -29.59 10.77
CA LYS A 281 9.43 -30.72 9.81
C LYS A 281 10.79 -31.42 9.65
N THR A 282 11.89 -30.82 10.13
CA THR A 282 13.24 -31.37 9.97
C THR A 282 13.53 -32.44 11.03
N GLN A 283 14.03 -33.61 10.62
CA GLN A 283 14.31 -34.69 11.57
C GLN A 283 15.53 -34.37 12.45
N ARG A 284 15.56 -34.83 13.71
CA ARG A 284 16.68 -34.54 14.64
C ARG A 284 18.05 -34.91 14.08
N ARG A 285 18.17 -36.04 13.37
CA ARG A 285 19.41 -36.45 12.70
C ARG A 285 19.89 -35.44 11.65
N GLU A 286 18.95 -34.77 10.97
CA GLU A 286 19.27 -33.73 9.99
C GLU A 286 19.68 -32.43 10.68
N LEU A 287 19.06 -32.08 11.81
CA LEU A 287 19.46 -30.94 12.65
C LEU A 287 20.91 -31.08 13.16
N VAL A 288 21.26 -32.28 13.64
CA VAL A 288 22.64 -32.59 14.06
C VAL A 288 23.59 -32.51 12.87
N GLY A 289 23.24 -33.12 11.73
CA GLY A 289 24.06 -33.04 10.52
C GLY A 289 24.21 -31.61 9.99
N ILE A 290 23.21 -30.74 10.15
CA ILE A 290 23.32 -29.31 9.81
C ILE A 290 24.37 -28.65 10.69
N LEU A 291 24.32 -28.85 12.01
CA LEU A 291 25.28 -28.30 12.96
C LEU A 291 26.71 -28.83 12.74
N GLU A 292 26.85 -30.10 12.38
CA GLU A 292 28.15 -30.71 12.06
C GLU A 292 28.75 -30.14 10.78
N ARG A 293 27.92 -29.87 9.76
CA ARG A 293 28.35 -29.25 8.50
C ARG A 293 28.67 -27.75 8.62
N MET A 294 28.28 -27.10 9.71
CA MET A 294 28.66 -25.70 9.95
C MET A 294 30.15 -25.61 10.27
N THR A 295 30.87 -24.76 9.53
CA THR A 295 32.29 -24.51 9.78
C THR A 295 32.49 -23.86 11.15
N GLN A 296 33.62 -24.15 11.81
CA GLN A 296 33.94 -23.58 13.12
C GLN A 296 33.92 -22.04 13.14
N PRO A 297 34.46 -21.33 12.13
CA PRO A 297 34.37 -19.87 12.06
C PRO A 297 32.93 -19.35 12.06
N MET A 298 32.01 -20.04 11.38
CA MET A 298 30.60 -19.65 11.35
C MET A 298 29.92 -19.87 12.70
N LYS A 299 30.27 -20.94 13.43
CA LYS A 299 29.81 -21.16 14.81
C LYS A 299 30.30 -20.07 15.76
N ASP A 300 31.55 -19.66 15.61
CA ASP A 300 32.17 -18.62 16.44
C ASP A 300 31.58 -17.23 16.17
N GLU A 301 31.26 -16.93 14.90
CA GLU A 301 30.53 -15.72 14.49
C GLU A 301 29.12 -15.68 15.09
N LEU A 302 28.36 -16.78 14.97
CA LEU A 302 27.01 -16.89 15.54
C LEU A 302 27.00 -16.78 17.06
N LYS A 303 28.02 -17.35 17.72
CA LYS A 303 28.23 -17.21 19.16
C LYS A 303 28.51 -15.76 19.56
N ARG A 304 29.34 -15.04 18.79
CA ARG A 304 29.62 -13.60 19.01
C ARG A 304 28.36 -12.75 18.91
N ASP A 305 27.49 -13.09 17.97
CA ASP A 305 26.22 -12.42 17.71
C ASP A 305 25.08 -12.83 18.66
N LYS A 306 25.32 -13.77 19.58
CA LYS A 306 24.30 -14.40 20.44
C LYS A 306 23.12 -15.01 19.64
N LYS A 307 23.39 -15.53 18.45
CA LYS A 307 22.39 -16.17 17.58
C LYS A 307 22.50 -17.69 17.67
N GLU A 308 21.38 -18.38 17.80
CA GLU A 308 21.39 -19.84 17.77
C GLU A 308 21.67 -20.35 16.34
N PRO A 309 22.60 -21.30 16.14
CA PRO A 309 22.97 -21.74 14.79
C PRO A 309 21.85 -22.40 13.99
N LEU A 310 20.93 -23.11 14.64
CA LEU A 310 19.75 -23.68 13.98
C LEU A 310 18.78 -22.60 13.54
N GLU A 311 18.53 -21.58 14.37
CA GLU A 311 17.69 -20.43 14.00
C GLU A 311 18.26 -19.71 12.77
N TYR A 312 19.58 -19.48 12.76
CA TYR A 312 20.26 -18.89 11.60
C TYR A 312 20.10 -19.75 10.34
N HIS A 313 20.27 -21.07 10.43
CA HIS A 313 20.11 -21.98 9.30
C HIS A 313 18.69 -21.96 8.72
N PHE A 314 17.67 -22.12 9.57
CA PHE A 314 16.28 -22.15 9.12
C PHE A 314 15.82 -20.81 8.56
N ARG A 315 16.27 -19.70 9.16
CA ARG A 315 16.00 -18.36 8.63
C ARG A 315 16.65 -18.16 7.28
N LYS A 316 17.92 -18.56 7.11
CA LYS A 316 18.63 -18.47 5.82
C LYS A 316 17.95 -19.30 4.74
N LYS A 317 17.51 -20.51 5.09
CA LYS A 317 16.80 -21.40 4.17
C LYS A 317 15.42 -20.86 3.80
N ALA A 318 14.63 -20.39 4.76
CA ALA A 318 13.32 -19.78 4.51
C ALA A 318 13.40 -18.50 3.64
N ILE A 319 14.47 -17.70 3.80
CA ILE A 319 14.73 -16.55 2.92
C ILE A 319 15.05 -17.02 1.49
N GLY A 320 15.82 -18.10 1.34
CA GLY A 320 16.11 -18.72 0.04
C GLY A 320 14.84 -19.22 -0.66
N ASP A 321 14.04 -20.02 0.05
CA ASP A 321 12.78 -20.57 -0.46
C ASP A 321 11.79 -19.46 -0.85
N PHE A 322 11.71 -18.39 -0.04
CA PHE A 322 10.88 -17.23 -0.34
C PHE A 322 11.33 -16.50 -1.62
N ARG A 323 12.63 -16.32 -1.83
CA ARG A 323 13.17 -15.74 -3.07
C ARG A 323 12.85 -16.60 -4.28
N GLN A 324 13.04 -17.91 -4.17
CA GLN A 324 12.68 -18.86 -5.24
C GLN A 324 11.20 -18.75 -5.63
N LEU A 325 10.30 -18.67 -4.65
CA LEU A 325 8.86 -18.50 -4.91
C LEU A 325 8.55 -17.17 -5.61
N GLN A 326 9.27 -16.09 -5.26
CA GLN A 326 9.12 -14.81 -5.95
C GLN A 326 9.61 -14.88 -7.41
N ASP A 327 10.73 -15.57 -7.65
CA ASP A 327 11.28 -15.76 -8.99
C ASP A 327 10.35 -16.63 -9.86
N GLU A 328 9.79 -17.70 -9.30
CA GLU A 328 8.80 -18.54 -9.97
C GLU A 328 7.51 -17.77 -10.30
N GLU A 329 7.03 -16.93 -9.39
CA GLU A 329 5.85 -16.08 -9.61
C GLU A 329 6.12 -15.00 -10.67
N MET A 330 7.32 -14.41 -10.68
CA MET A 330 7.78 -13.48 -11.71
C MET A 330 7.90 -14.16 -13.06
N ALA A 331 8.48 -15.37 -13.14
CA ALA A 331 8.59 -16.16 -14.36
C ALA A 331 7.20 -16.54 -14.91
N LYS A 332 6.25 -16.91 -14.06
CA LYS A 332 4.84 -17.15 -14.45
C LYS A 332 4.19 -15.90 -15.04
N ARG A 333 4.44 -14.72 -14.48
CA ARG A 333 3.91 -13.45 -15.01
C ARG A 333 4.51 -13.10 -16.36
N THR A 334 5.81 -13.35 -16.57
CA THR A 334 6.48 -13.16 -17.85
C THR A 334 5.97 -14.15 -18.91
N ALA A 335 5.74 -15.42 -18.54
CA ALA A 335 5.24 -16.46 -19.45
C ALA A 335 3.77 -16.25 -19.88
N VAL A 336 2.96 -15.55 -19.09
CA VAL A 336 1.55 -15.24 -19.43
C VAL A 336 1.43 -14.06 -20.39
N CYS A 337 2.54 -13.38 -20.72
CA CYS A 337 2.61 -12.29 -21.69
C CYS A 337 3.08 -12.72 -23.09
N GLU A 338 2.91 -13.99 -23.46
CA GLU A 338 2.92 -14.36 -24.88
C GLU A 338 1.59 -13.99 -25.56
N PRO A 339 1.60 -13.48 -26.80
CA PRO A 339 0.40 -13.01 -27.49
C PRO A 339 -0.40 -14.20 -28.02
N HIS A 340 -1.10 -14.90 -27.12
CA HIS A 340 -2.16 -15.81 -27.52
C HIS A 340 -3.52 -15.14 -27.26
N ASP A 341 -4.10 -14.67 -28.36
CA ASP A 341 -5.51 -14.35 -28.47
C ASP A 341 -6.35 -15.55 -28.02
N THR A 342 -7.43 -15.24 -27.30
CA THR A 342 -8.43 -16.11 -26.65
C THR A 342 -8.10 -16.61 -25.24
N ARG A 343 -8.82 -16.02 -24.24
CA ARG A 343 -8.81 -16.48 -22.84
C ARG A 343 -10.22 -16.96 -22.41
N PRO A 344 -10.39 -18.22 -21.95
CA PRO A 344 -11.66 -18.72 -21.42
C PRO A 344 -11.84 -18.52 -19.90
N ALA A 345 -13.11 -18.54 -19.46
CA ALA A 345 -13.66 -18.05 -18.19
C ALA A 345 -13.34 -18.82 -16.88
N LYS A 346 -12.32 -19.69 -16.80
CA LYS A 346 -12.15 -20.62 -15.65
C LYS A 346 -11.23 -20.20 -14.50
N VAL A 347 -10.58 -19.04 -14.53
CA VAL A 347 -9.56 -18.66 -13.50
C VAL A 347 -10.16 -18.01 -12.23
N ARG A 348 -11.48 -17.83 -12.15
CA ARG A 348 -12.13 -17.13 -11.01
C ARG A 348 -12.23 -17.90 -9.67
N LYS A 349 -11.78 -19.16 -9.56
CA LYS A 349 -12.04 -19.99 -8.36
C LYS A 349 -10.89 -20.19 -7.37
N MET A 350 -9.69 -19.64 -7.57
CA MET A 350 -8.55 -19.89 -6.68
C MET A 350 -8.21 -18.79 -5.66
N ILE A 351 -8.79 -17.58 -5.76
CA ILE A 351 -8.44 -16.44 -4.87
C ILE A 351 -9.45 -16.31 -3.71
N LYS A 352 -9.74 -17.41 -2.99
CA LYS A 352 -10.67 -17.39 -1.85
C LYS A 352 -10.16 -17.97 -0.52
N ASN A 353 -8.91 -18.41 -0.41
CA ASN A 353 -8.45 -19.14 0.78
C ASN A 353 -7.35 -18.47 1.63
N THR A 354 -7.14 -17.16 1.54
CA THR A 354 -6.14 -16.45 2.37
C THR A 354 -6.75 -15.48 3.39
N ALA A 355 -7.90 -15.86 3.98
CA ALA A 355 -8.48 -15.15 5.11
C ALA A 355 -8.87 -16.13 6.24
N ARG A 356 -7.89 -16.47 7.09
CA ARG A 356 -8.08 -16.82 8.51
C ARG A 356 -6.75 -17.14 9.16
N VAL A 357 -6.23 -16.22 9.99
CA VAL A 357 -5.71 -16.48 11.34
C VAL A 357 -5.56 -15.10 12.00
N GLU A 358 -6.48 -14.75 12.90
CA GLU A 358 -6.23 -13.79 13.97
C GLU A 358 -6.20 -14.57 15.29
N ARG A 359 -5.31 -14.16 16.19
CA ARG A 359 -5.03 -14.62 17.56
C ARG A 359 -3.95 -15.70 17.72
N ALA A 360 -2.71 -15.23 17.85
CA ALA A 360 -1.67 -15.90 18.67
C ALA A 360 -0.48 -14.96 18.94
N GLU A 361 -0.68 -13.71 19.36
CA GLU A 361 0.46 -12.78 19.51
C GLU A 361 1.31 -13.01 20.77
N GLU A 362 0.81 -13.72 21.79
CA GLU A 362 1.56 -13.99 23.03
C GLU A 362 2.13 -15.41 23.16
N ARG A 363 2.02 -16.25 22.12
CA ARG A 363 2.48 -17.67 22.13
C ARG A 363 3.70 -17.97 21.25
N ILE A 364 4.20 -16.99 20.49
CA ILE A 364 5.09 -17.27 19.35
C ILE A 364 6.59 -17.15 19.72
N ASP A 365 7.00 -16.20 20.55
CA ASP A 365 8.41 -16.09 20.96
C ASP A 365 8.83 -17.21 21.94
N SER A 366 7.86 -17.75 22.68
CA SER A 366 8.00 -18.96 23.49
C SER A 366 8.21 -20.21 22.63
N SER A 367 7.60 -20.29 21.43
CA SER A 367 7.55 -21.53 20.64
C SER A 367 8.91 -21.96 20.06
N LEU A 368 9.77 -21.05 19.60
CA LEU A 368 11.08 -21.46 19.07
C LEU A 368 12.01 -21.94 20.18
N SER A 369 12.04 -21.20 21.29
CA SER A 369 12.81 -21.55 22.49
C SER A 369 12.30 -22.85 23.14
N GLU A 370 10.97 -23.07 23.15
CA GLU A 370 10.32 -24.28 23.64
C GLU A 370 10.59 -25.48 22.73
N VAL A 371 10.60 -25.31 21.40
CA VAL A 371 11.01 -26.38 20.45
C VAL A 371 12.48 -26.77 20.66
N ILE A 372 13.37 -25.79 20.84
CA ILE A 372 14.79 -26.02 21.13
C ILE A 372 14.95 -26.75 22.49
N GLU A 373 14.21 -26.35 23.53
CA GLU A 373 14.21 -26.99 24.84
C GLU A 373 13.60 -28.41 24.80
N ILE A 374 12.53 -28.64 24.02
CA ILE A 374 11.95 -29.98 23.80
C ILE A 374 12.96 -30.91 23.10
N VAL A 375 13.71 -30.39 22.14
CA VAL A 375 14.79 -31.16 21.48
C VAL A 375 15.94 -31.47 22.45
N LYS A 376 16.29 -30.53 23.34
CA LYS A 376 17.32 -30.72 24.39
C LYS A 376 16.90 -31.69 25.50
N ARG A 377 15.60 -31.76 25.84
CA ARG A 377 15.06 -32.52 26.98
C ARG A 377 14.63 -33.95 26.70
N ARG A 378 14.62 -34.44 25.46
CA ARG A 378 14.26 -35.85 25.19
C ARG A 378 15.36 -36.78 25.70
N PRO A 379 15.13 -37.57 26.77
CA PRO A 379 16.05 -38.62 27.16
C PRO A 379 15.99 -39.70 26.09
N GLU A 380 17.14 -40.16 25.61
CA GLU A 380 17.17 -41.31 24.73
C GLU A 380 16.62 -42.53 25.47
N LEU A 381 15.85 -43.34 24.74
CA LEU A 381 15.70 -44.75 25.07
C LEU A 381 17.12 -45.34 25.12
N ASN A 382 17.46 -45.80 26.31
CA ASN A 382 18.67 -46.53 26.63
C ASN A 382 18.96 -47.61 25.55
N PRO A 383 20.06 -47.53 24.78
CA PRO A 383 20.41 -48.56 23.80
C PRO A 383 20.95 -49.86 24.42
N GLU A 384 21.08 -49.94 25.75
CA GLU A 384 21.67 -51.11 26.43
C GLU A 384 20.66 -52.21 26.83
N ALA A 385 19.42 -52.17 26.33
CA ALA A 385 18.39 -53.14 26.69
C ALA A 385 17.92 -54.05 25.55
N GLU A 386 18.80 -54.47 24.63
CA GLU A 386 18.52 -55.62 23.77
C GLU A 386 19.79 -56.48 23.56
N GLY A 387 19.71 -57.75 23.96
CA GLY A 387 20.57 -58.80 23.38
C GLY A 387 21.55 -59.52 24.29
N LYS A 388 21.11 -60.04 25.45
CA LYS A 388 21.68 -61.30 25.94
C LYS A 388 21.31 -62.39 24.94
N TRP A 389 22.25 -62.78 24.08
CA TRP A 389 22.23 -64.08 23.43
C TRP A 389 22.71 -65.11 24.45
N THR A 390 21.80 -66.00 24.87
CA THR A 390 22.17 -67.28 25.48
C THR A 390 22.24 -68.31 24.37
N ASP A 391 23.43 -68.82 24.10
CA ASP A 391 23.67 -70.13 23.49
C ASP A 391 24.64 -70.87 24.42
N GLY A 392 24.25 -72.07 24.88
CA GLY A 392 25.12 -73.01 25.61
C GLY A 392 24.97 -73.01 27.13
#